data_AF-A0A5T5U280-F1
#
_entry.id   AF-A0A5T5U280-F1
#
_cell.length_a   1.000
_cell.length_b   1.000
_cell.length_c   1.000
_cell.angle_alpha   90.00
_cell.angle_beta   90.00
_cell.angle_gamma   90.00
#
_symmetry.space_group_name_H-M   'P 1'
#
loop_
_entity.id
_entity.type
_entity.pdbx_description
1 polymer ?
#
loop_
_entity_poly.entity_id
_entity_poly.type
_entity_poly.pdbx_seq_one_letter_code
_entity_poly.pdbx_strand_id
1 'polypeptide(L)'
;MGDVLHTLPALTDAQQAIPGIQFDWVVEEGFAQIPSWHSAVDRVIPVAIRRWRKAWFSAPIKAERIAFHRAVCAYQYDAVIDAQGLVKSAALVTRLAHGIKHGMDWSTAREPLASLFYNRKHHIAKQQH
;
A
#
# COMPACT_ATOMS: atom_id res chain seq x y z
N MET A 1 6.24 -0.29 11.62
CA MET A 1 7.49 -1.03 11.40
C MET A 1 7.23 -2.51 11.31
N GLY A 2 6.68 -3.15 12.36
CA GLY A 2 6.32 -4.58 12.35
C GLY A 2 5.53 -5.00 11.11
N ASP A 3 4.42 -4.31 10.81
CA ASP A 3 3.56 -4.61 9.65
C ASP A 3 4.33 -4.64 8.29
N VAL A 4 5.39 -3.83 8.12
CA VAL A 4 6.18 -3.81 6.85
C VAL A 4 7.03 -5.07 6.74
N LEU A 5 7.70 -5.47 7.82
CA LEU A 5 8.54 -6.66 7.84
C LEU A 5 7.71 -7.95 7.71
N HIS A 6 6.53 -8.00 8.34
CA HIS A 6 5.62 -9.14 8.24
C HIS A 6 5.02 -9.32 6.85
N THR A 7 5.12 -8.32 5.97
CA THR A 7 4.65 -8.41 4.58
C THR A 7 5.70 -9.03 3.64
N LEU A 8 6.99 -9.04 4.02
CA LEU A 8 8.06 -9.59 3.17
C LEU A 8 7.86 -11.07 2.80
N PRO A 9 7.49 -11.98 3.72
CA PRO A 9 7.22 -13.38 3.37
C PRO A 9 6.14 -13.55 2.31
N ALA A 10 5.11 -12.69 2.30
CA ALA A 10 4.06 -12.75 1.28
C ALA A 10 4.59 -12.44 -0.14
N LEU A 11 5.59 -11.56 -0.26
CA LEU A 11 6.26 -11.31 -1.54
C LEU A 11 7.11 -12.51 -1.97
N THR A 12 7.79 -13.15 -1.02
CA THR A 12 8.54 -14.39 -1.29
C THR A 12 7.62 -15.48 -1.83
N ASP A 13 6.49 -15.73 -1.16
CA ASP A 13 5.51 -16.74 -1.58
C ASP A 13 4.96 -16.44 -2.97
N ALA A 14 4.63 -15.17 -3.25
CA ALA A 14 4.15 -14.75 -4.55
C ALA A 14 5.22 -14.89 -5.65
N GLN A 15 6.48 -14.57 -5.35
CA GLN A 15 7.61 -14.73 -6.30
C GLN A 15 7.87 -16.19 -6.63
N GLN A 16 7.71 -17.10 -5.66
CA GLN A 16 7.84 -18.55 -5.88
C GLN A 16 6.68 -19.11 -6.71
N ALA A 17 5.46 -18.62 -6.47
CA ALA A 17 4.26 -19.10 -7.16
C ALA A 17 4.08 -18.50 -8.57
N ILE A 18 4.55 -17.26 -8.79
CA ILE A 18 4.33 -16.49 -10.02
C ILE A 18 5.69 -15.99 -10.53
N PRO A 19 6.36 -16.78 -11.40
CA PRO A 19 7.65 -16.39 -11.95
C PRO A 19 7.58 -15.04 -12.67
N GLY A 20 8.49 -14.13 -12.32
CA GLY A 20 8.60 -12.80 -12.94
C GLY A 20 7.67 -11.73 -12.36
N ILE A 21 6.90 -12.02 -11.32
CA ILE A 21 6.10 -10.99 -10.63
C ILE A 21 7.00 -9.89 -10.06
N GLN A 22 6.53 -8.65 -10.15
CA GLN A 22 7.20 -7.46 -9.62
C GLN A 22 6.25 -6.66 -8.75
N PHE A 23 6.81 -5.95 -7.77
CA PHE A 23 6.05 -5.16 -6.81
C PHE A 23 6.55 -3.72 -6.76
N ASP A 24 5.60 -2.79 -6.86
CA ASP A 24 5.77 -1.41 -6.40
C ASP A 24 5.20 -1.29 -4.99
N TRP A 25 5.97 -0.72 -4.07
CA TRP A 25 5.61 -0.69 -2.65
C TRP A 25 5.47 0.73 -2.13
N VAL A 26 4.24 1.11 -1.76
CA VAL A 26 3.98 2.36 -1.02
C VAL A 26 4.24 2.17 0.48
N VAL A 27 5.17 2.95 1.05
CA VAL A 27 5.55 2.84 2.47
C VAL A 27 5.84 4.21 3.07
N GLU A 28 5.62 4.37 4.38
CA GLU A 28 6.01 5.60 5.09
C GLU A 28 7.51 5.86 4.92
N GLU A 29 7.88 7.12 4.66
CA GLU A 29 9.24 7.54 4.27
C GLU A 29 10.34 7.05 5.24
N GLY A 30 10.05 6.97 6.54
CA GLY A 30 10.99 6.48 7.55
C GLY A 30 11.32 4.98 7.43
N PHE A 31 10.58 4.24 6.60
CA PHE A 31 10.76 2.81 6.36
C PHE A 31 11.03 2.49 4.88
N ALA A 32 11.31 3.50 4.04
CA ALA A 32 11.49 3.31 2.59
C ALA A 32 12.63 2.36 2.20
N GLN A 33 13.62 2.15 3.07
CA GLN A 33 14.71 1.21 2.79
C GLN A 33 14.28 -0.26 2.93
N ILE A 34 13.27 -0.57 3.73
CA ILE A 34 12.92 -1.97 4.05
C ILE A 34 12.45 -2.74 2.81
N PRO A 35 11.51 -2.22 1.98
CA PRO A 35 11.09 -2.95 0.78
C PRO A 35 12.21 -3.18 -0.22
N SER A 36 13.20 -2.28 -0.29
CA SER A 36 14.31 -2.38 -1.25
C SER A 36 15.23 -3.59 -1.02
N TRP A 37 15.11 -4.27 0.12
CA TRP A 37 15.88 -5.48 0.41
C TRP A 37 15.33 -6.73 -0.28
N HIS A 38 14.09 -6.68 -0.78
CA HIS A 38 13.45 -7.84 -1.41
C HIS A 38 13.60 -7.77 -2.94
N SER A 39 14.11 -8.84 -3.56
CA SER A 39 14.43 -8.88 -5.00
C SER A 39 13.21 -8.66 -5.91
N ALA A 40 12.01 -9.00 -5.44
CA ALA A 40 10.77 -8.79 -6.20
C ALA A 40 10.27 -7.32 -6.17
N VAL A 41 10.87 -6.44 -5.37
CA VAL A 41 10.47 -5.02 -5.30
C VAL A 41 11.26 -4.22 -6.33
N ASP A 42 10.56 -3.67 -7.33
CA ASP A 42 11.17 -2.85 -8.38
C ASP A 42 11.26 -1.38 -7.94
N ARG A 43 10.15 -0.86 -7.37
CA ARG A 43 10.08 0.55 -6.94
C ARG A 43 9.52 0.68 -5.54
N VAL A 44 10.14 1.55 -4.76
CA VAL A 44 9.59 2.03 -3.49
C VAL A 44 9.00 3.41 -3.72
N ILE A 45 7.76 3.61 -3.29
CA ILE A 45 7.04 4.89 -3.40
C ILE A 45 6.85 5.46 -1.98
N PRO A 46 7.74 6.35 -1.51
CA PRO A 46 7.63 6.91 -0.17
C PRO A 46 6.38 7.78 -0.03
N VAL A 47 5.70 7.63 1.10
CA VAL A 47 4.61 8.51 1.53
C VAL A 47 4.94 9.10 2.89
N ALA A 48 4.50 10.33 3.17
CA ALA A 48 4.76 10.98 4.46
C ALA A 48 3.45 11.44 5.12
N ILE A 49 2.42 10.57 5.17
CA ILE A 49 1.07 10.93 5.62
C ILE A 49 1.12 11.54 7.02
N ARG A 50 1.96 11.00 7.92
CA ARG A 50 2.15 11.52 9.28
C ARG A 50 2.66 12.96 9.29
N ARG A 51 3.62 13.29 8.42
CA ARG A 51 4.17 14.65 8.27
C ARG A 51 3.16 15.57 7.59
N TRP A 52 2.58 15.12 6.48
CA TRP A 52 1.64 15.91 5.67
C TRP A 52 0.46 16.41 6.50
N ARG A 53 -0.05 15.60 7.44
CA ARG A 53 -1.16 16.00 8.32
C ARG A 53 -0.89 17.26 9.13
N LYS A 54 0.37 17.56 9.47
CA LYS A 54 0.72 18.76 10.25
C LYS A 54 0.56 20.06 9.44
N ALA A 55 0.64 19.98 8.11
CA ALA A 55 0.58 21.14 7.23
C ALA A 55 -0.10 20.81 5.89
N TRP A 56 -1.25 20.12 5.93
CA TRP A 56 -1.88 19.45 4.79
C TRP A 56 -2.19 20.37 3.60
N PHE A 57 -2.51 21.63 3.89
CA PHE A 57 -2.86 22.66 2.90
C PHE A 57 -1.71 23.56 2.49
N SER A 58 -0.53 23.39 3.09
CA SER A 58 0.65 24.17 2.71
C SER A 58 1.08 23.85 1.28
N ALA A 59 1.58 24.86 0.57
CA ALA A 59 2.11 24.71 -0.79
C ALA A 59 3.15 23.59 -0.93
N PRO A 60 4.18 23.43 -0.06
CA PRO A 60 5.15 22.35 -0.20
C PRO A 60 4.52 20.96 -0.04
N ILE A 61 3.65 20.76 0.96
CA ILE A 61 2.98 19.48 1.16
C ILE A 61 2.01 19.17 0.02
N LYS A 62 1.36 20.17 -0.56
CA LYS A 62 0.53 19.99 -1.76
C LYS A 62 1.39 19.49 -2.94
N ALA A 63 2.57 20.06 -3.15
CA ALA A 63 3.48 19.62 -4.21
C ALA A 63 3.94 18.15 -4.00
N GLU A 64 4.31 17.78 -2.77
CA GLU A 64 4.67 16.40 -2.41
C GLU A 64 3.51 15.42 -2.69
N ARG A 65 2.29 15.79 -2.31
CA ARG A 65 1.09 14.97 -2.55
C ARG A 65 0.79 14.79 -4.05
N ILE A 66 1.01 15.83 -4.86
CA ILE A 66 0.85 15.74 -6.32
C ILE A 66 1.91 14.83 -6.91
N ALA A 67 3.17 14.95 -6.47
CA ALA A 67 4.26 14.08 -6.92
C ALA A 67 3.98 12.61 -6.56
N PHE A 68 3.54 12.36 -5.32
CA PHE A 68 3.13 11.03 -4.86
C PHE A 68 1.97 10.47 -5.69
N HIS A 69 0.92 11.25 -5.93
CA HIS A 69 -0.20 10.82 -6.77
C HIS A 69 0.27 10.45 -8.18
N ARG A 70 1.14 11.27 -8.79
CA ARG A 70 1.71 10.95 -10.11
C ARG A 70 2.52 9.67 -10.09
N ALA A 71 3.30 9.42 -9.04
CA ALA A 71 4.10 8.20 -8.91
C ALA A 71 3.23 6.94 -8.78
N VAL A 72 2.16 7.01 -7.99
CA VAL A 72 1.21 5.89 -7.80
C VAL A 72 0.40 5.63 -9.07
N CYS A 73 0.02 6.68 -9.80
CA CYS A 73 -0.79 6.55 -11.02
C CYS A 73 0.04 6.37 -12.30
N ALA A 74 1.37 6.27 -12.19
CA ALA A 74 2.27 6.17 -13.34
C ALA A 74 2.08 4.86 -14.14
N TYR A 75 1.57 3.82 -13.49
CA TYR A 75 1.35 2.51 -14.08
C TYR A 75 -0.08 2.04 -13.86
N GLN A 76 -0.52 1.13 -14.72
CA GLN A 76 -1.73 0.35 -14.52
C GLN A 76 -1.33 -1.00 -13.93
N TYR A 77 -1.67 -1.23 -12.66
CA TYR A 77 -1.36 -2.47 -11.98
C TYR A 77 -2.41 -3.54 -12.27
N ASP A 78 -1.97 -4.78 -12.41
CA ASP A 78 -2.86 -5.95 -12.50
C ASP A 78 -3.67 -6.12 -11.20
N ALA A 79 -3.02 -5.87 -10.06
CA ALA A 79 -3.63 -5.88 -8.74
C ALA A 79 -2.99 -4.81 -7.85
N VAL A 80 -3.83 -4.15 -7.04
CA VAL A 80 -3.41 -3.24 -5.97
C VAL A 80 -3.83 -3.87 -4.64
N ILE A 81 -2.89 -4.18 -3.75
CA ILE A 81 -3.16 -4.90 -2.51
C ILE A 81 -2.97 -3.98 -1.30
N ASP A 82 -4.03 -3.73 -0.53
CA ASP A 82 -3.97 -3.06 0.77
C ASP A 82 -3.91 -4.11 1.91
N ALA A 83 -2.70 -4.38 2.39
CA ALA A 83 -2.44 -5.29 3.50
C ALA A 83 -2.64 -4.64 4.89
N GLN A 84 -2.83 -3.31 4.96
CA GLN A 84 -2.90 -2.58 6.23
C GLN A 84 -4.32 -2.47 6.76
N GLY A 85 -5.30 -2.34 5.87
CA GLY A 85 -6.73 -2.30 6.23
C GLY A 85 -7.14 -1.07 7.03
N LEU A 86 -6.45 0.06 6.84
CA LEU A 86 -6.79 1.34 7.47
C LEU A 86 -7.46 2.27 6.45
N VAL A 87 -8.48 3.01 6.87
CA VAL A 87 -9.22 3.97 6.03
C VAL A 87 -8.28 5.00 5.42
N LYS A 88 -7.27 5.42 6.19
CA LYS A 88 -6.31 6.44 5.77
C LYS A 88 -5.44 5.97 4.60
N SER A 89 -4.92 4.74 4.64
CA SER A 89 -4.17 4.17 3.51
C SER A 89 -5.11 3.90 2.34
N ALA A 90 -6.26 3.31 2.61
CA ALA A 90 -7.24 2.97 1.58
C ALA A 90 -7.70 4.21 0.78
N ALA A 91 -8.04 5.31 1.47
CA ALA A 91 -8.56 6.52 0.84
C ALA A 91 -7.49 7.39 0.15
N LEU A 92 -6.27 7.45 0.71
CA LEU A 92 -5.19 8.33 0.25
C LEU A 92 -4.18 7.64 -0.66
N VAL A 93 -4.17 6.32 -0.74
CA VAL A 93 -3.22 5.54 -1.53
C VAL A 93 -3.98 4.60 -2.46
N THR A 94 -4.62 3.57 -1.89
CA THR A 94 -5.22 2.45 -2.63
C THR A 94 -6.28 2.92 -3.62
N ARG A 95 -7.10 3.91 -3.25
CA ARG A 95 -8.12 4.50 -4.13
C ARG A 95 -7.54 5.19 -5.36
N LEU A 96 -6.34 5.76 -5.25
CA LEU A 96 -5.73 6.56 -6.31
C LEU A 96 -5.06 5.67 -7.37
N ALA A 97 -4.55 4.51 -6.96
CA ALA A 97 -3.88 3.57 -7.87
C ALA A 97 -4.83 3.04 -8.96
N HIS A 98 -4.29 2.88 -10.17
CA HIS A 98 -4.98 2.26 -11.29
C HIS A 98 -4.81 0.74 -11.23
N GLY A 99 -5.92 0.00 -11.25
CA GLY A 99 -5.94 -1.46 -11.09
C GLY A 99 -7.07 -1.95 -10.18
N ILE A 100 -7.26 -3.28 -10.15
CA ILE A 100 -8.23 -3.93 -9.27
C ILE A 100 -7.72 -3.87 -7.83
N LYS A 101 -8.52 -3.29 -6.94
CA LYS A 101 -8.13 -3.07 -5.54
C LYS A 101 -8.58 -4.23 -4.67
N HIS A 102 -7.62 -4.90 -4.04
CA HIS A 102 -7.80 -6.00 -3.12
C HIS A 102 -7.51 -5.53 -1.69
N GLY A 103 -8.31 -6.00 -0.74
CA GLY A 103 -8.03 -5.79 0.67
C GLY A 103 -8.95 -6.61 1.56
N MET A 104 -8.81 -6.43 2.86
CA MET A 104 -9.62 -7.14 3.85
C MET A 104 -11.10 -6.77 3.76
N ASP A 105 -11.96 -7.72 4.09
CA ASP A 105 -13.40 -7.49 4.22
C ASP A 105 -13.77 -6.67 5.46
N TRP A 106 -15.06 -6.34 5.60
CA TRP A 106 -15.56 -5.53 6.72
C TRP A 106 -15.30 -6.17 8.09
N SER A 107 -15.37 -7.50 8.18
CA SER A 107 -15.26 -8.25 9.42
C SER A 107 -13.81 -8.43 9.90
N THR A 108 -12.84 -8.34 8.98
CA THR A 108 -11.43 -8.62 9.27
C THR A 108 -10.51 -7.40 9.15
N ALA A 109 -10.92 -6.37 8.41
CA ALA A 109 -10.16 -5.13 8.33
C ALA A 109 -9.98 -4.49 9.72
N ARG A 110 -8.77 -3.95 9.99
CA ARG A 110 -8.49 -3.20 11.23
C ARG A 110 -9.46 -2.03 11.40
N GLU A 111 -9.77 -1.32 10.32
CA GLU A 111 -10.84 -0.33 10.26
C GLU A 111 -11.86 -0.78 9.19
N PRO A 112 -13.06 -1.28 9.56
CA PRO A 112 -14.04 -1.86 8.61
C PRO A 112 -14.40 -0.99 7.41
N LEU A 113 -14.43 0.34 7.62
CA LEU A 113 -14.68 1.35 6.58
C LEU A 113 -13.64 1.33 5.45
N ALA A 114 -12.44 0.80 5.68
CA ALA A 114 -11.43 0.64 4.63
C ALA A 114 -11.92 -0.29 3.51
N SER A 115 -12.75 -1.28 3.85
CA SER A 115 -13.32 -2.22 2.87
C SER A 115 -14.22 -1.58 1.81
N LEU A 116 -14.68 -0.35 2.03
CA LEU A 116 -15.47 0.41 1.05
C LEU A 116 -14.64 0.88 -0.15
N PHE A 117 -13.31 0.89 -0.03
CA PHE A 117 -12.39 1.34 -1.08
C PHE A 117 -11.86 0.20 -1.96
N TYR A 118 -12.26 -1.05 -1.70
CA TYR A 118 -11.74 -2.23 -2.41
C TYR A 118 -12.78 -2.80 -3.39
N ASN A 119 -12.30 -3.21 -4.57
CA ASN A 119 -13.11 -3.93 -5.55
C ASN A 119 -13.29 -5.41 -5.14
N ARG A 120 -12.24 -6.01 -4.58
CA ARG A 120 -12.20 -7.40 -4.12
C ARG A 120 -11.91 -7.42 -2.63
N LYS A 121 -12.78 -8.08 -1.88
CA LYS A 121 -12.73 -8.15 -0.41
C LYS A 121 -12.42 -9.58 -0.01
N HIS A 122 -11.41 -9.76 0.83
CA HIS A 122 -10.93 -11.07 1.27
C HIS A 122 -11.12 -11.21 2.77
N HIS A 123 -11.70 -12.33 3.19
CA HIS A 123 -11.76 -12.68 4.59
C HIS A 123 -10.41 -13.24 5.02
N ILE A 124 -9.75 -12.58 5.98
CA ILE A 124 -8.45 -13.01 6.51
C ILE A 124 -8.61 -13.23 8.01
N ALA A 125 -8.39 -14.46 8.49
CA ALA A 125 -8.55 -14.76 9.91
C ALA A 125 -7.52 -13.96 10.73
N LYS A 126 -7.95 -13.38 11.86
CA LYS A 126 -7.10 -12.52 12.72
C LYS A 126 -5.80 -13.18 13.21
N GLN A 127 -5.71 -14.52 13.17
CA GLN A 127 -4.51 -15.29 13.54
C GLN A 127 -3.43 -15.28 12.45
N GLN A 128 -3.72 -14.74 11.26
CA GLN A 128 -2.82 -14.67 10.11
C GLN A 128 -2.38 -13.22 9.78
N HIS A 129 -2.56 -12.30 10.74
CA HIS A 129 -2.17 -10.89 10.64
C HIS A 129 -0.77 -10.61 11.18
#